data_AF-A0A231VGI9-F1
#
_entry.id   AF-A0A231VGI9-F1
#
_cell.length_a   1.000
_cell.length_b   1.000
_cell.length_c   1.000
_cell.angle_alpha   90.00
_cell.angle_beta   90.00
_cell.angle_gamma   90.00
#
_symmetry.space_group_name_H-M   'P 1'
#
loop_
_entity.id
_entity.type
_entity.pdbx_description
1 polymer ?
#
loop_
_entity_poly.entity_id
_entity_poly.type
_entity_poly.pdbx_seq_one_letter_code
_entity_poly.pdbx_strand_id
1 'polypeptide(L)'
;MYKIQLSKEAVKCIEKYNKKTKERIKNCIERISLSPYGGKNIKKLKGMSCQLYRYRLGDIRIIYTIKEEKALVIVVTVGNRGDVYKKY
;
A
#
# COMPACT_ATOMS: atom_id res chain seq x y z
N MET A 1 -8.86 11.73 8.13
CA MET A 1 -8.55 11.39 6.72
C MET A 1 -7.07 11.65 6.50
N TYR A 2 -6.33 10.64 6.04
CA TYR A 2 -4.87 10.72 5.88
C TYR A 2 -4.50 11.18 4.47
N LYS A 3 -3.44 11.99 4.34
CA LYS A 3 -2.85 12.30 3.04
C LYS A 3 -2.21 11.04 2.47
N ILE A 4 -2.26 10.87 1.15
CA ILE A 4 -1.61 9.74 0.48
C ILE A 4 -0.43 10.27 -0.33
N GLN A 5 0.70 9.59 -0.20
CA GLN A 5 1.86 9.79 -1.05
C GLN A 5 2.29 8.46 -1.65
N LEU A 6 2.49 8.44 -2.97
CA LEU A 6 3.01 7.28 -3.68
C LEU A 6 4.53 7.42 -3.84
N SER A 7 5.27 6.36 -3.55
CA SER A 7 6.68 6.28 -3.92
C SER A 7 6.84 6.21 -5.44
N LYS A 8 8.03 6.55 -5.94
CA LYS A 8 8.36 6.42 -7.37
C LYS A 8 8.21 4.96 -7.84
N GLU A 9 8.58 4.01 -6.99
CA GLU A 9 8.41 2.58 -7.22
C GLU A 9 6.94 2.19 -7.32
N ALA A 10 6.11 2.65 -6.39
CA ALA A 10 4.68 2.37 -6.41
C ALA A 10 4.04 2.88 -7.69
N VAL A 11 4.36 4.10 -8.12
CA VAL A 11 3.86 4.65 -9.40
C VAL A 11 4.27 3.77 -10.57
N LYS A 12 5.56 3.42 -10.71
CA LYS A 12 6.05 2.54 -11.78
C LYS A 12 5.36 1.18 -11.79
N CYS A 13 5.10 0.60 -10.62
CA CYS A 13 4.38 -0.67 -10.54
C CYS A 13 2.91 -0.51 -10.94
N ILE A 14 2.23 0.52 -10.44
CA ILE A 14 0.83 0.80 -10.76
C ILE A 14 0.66 1.02 -12.28
N GLU A 15 1.60 1.71 -12.92
CA GLU A 15 1.59 1.97 -14.36
C GLU A 15 1.57 0.72 -15.22
N LYS A 16 2.21 -0.37 -14.78
CA LYS A 16 2.26 -1.66 -15.50
C LYS A 16 0.91 -2.39 -15.52
N TYR A 17 -0.01 -2.05 -14.62
CA TYR A 17 -1.31 -2.71 -14.55
C TYR A 17 -2.32 -2.16 -15.56
N ASN A 18 -3.30 -2.97 -15.93
CA ASN A 18 -4.41 -2.55 -16.79
C ASN A 18 -5.34 -1.55 -16.09
N LYS A 19 -6.17 -0.84 -16.88
CA LYS A 19 -7.07 0.22 -16.39
C LYS A 19 -7.99 -0.26 -15.23
N LYS A 20 -8.60 -1.44 -15.38
CA LYS A 20 -9.46 -2.06 -14.36
C LYS A 20 -8.72 -2.27 -13.03
N THR A 21 -7.48 -2.71 -13.08
CA THR A 21 -6.67 -2.94 -11.88
C THR A 21 -6.23 -1.62 -11.25
N LYS A 22 -5.84 -0.63 -12.06
CA LYS A 22 -5.51 0.73 -11.58
C LYS A 22 -6.68 1.36 -10.81
N GLU A 23 -7.90 1.24 -11.32
CA GLU A 23 -9.10 1.70 -10.63
C GLU A 23 -9.32 0.98 -9.29
N ARG A 24 -9.15 -0.36 -9.27
CA ARG A 24 -9.24 -1.13 -8.01
C ARG A 24 -8.19 -0.70 -7.00
N ILE A 25 -6.96 -0.42 -7.44
CA ILE A 25 -5.89 0.09 -6.59
C ILE A 25 -6.24 1.48 -6.05
N LYS A 26 -6.76 2.40 -6.89
CA LYS A 26 -7.19 3.73 -6.47
C LYS A 26 -8.26 3.67 -5.37
N ASN A 27 -9.32 2.89 -5.60
CA ASN A 27 -10.38 2.68 -4.62
C ASN A 27 -9.85 2.07 -3.30
N CYS A 28 -8.84 1.23 -3.39
CA CYS A 28 -8.19 0.63 -2.24
C CYS A 28 -7.39 1.67 -1.44
N ILE A 29 -6.62 2.51 -2.14
CA ILE A 29 -5.83 3.59 -1.56
C ILE A 29 -6.73 4.60 -0.85
N GLU A 30 -7.87 4.97 -1.45
CA GLU A 30 -8.87 5.82 -0.81
C GLU A 30 -9.41 5.22 0.49
N ARG A 31 -9.70 3.91 0.52
CA ARG A 31 -10.10 3.22 1.77
C ARG A 31 -9.00 3.26 2.82
N ILE A 32 -7.74 3.07 2.42
CA ILE A 32 -6.59 3.18 3.33
C ILE A 32 -6.49 4.59 3.91
N SER A 33 -6.79 5.63 3.12
CA SER A 33 -6.78 7.02 3.61
C SER A 33 -7.80 7.29 4.71
N LEU A 34 -8.91 6.54 4.72
CA LEU A 34 -9.97 6.66 5.71
C LEU A 34 -9.64 5.85 6.97
N SER A 35 -9.17 4.62 6.80
CA SER A 35 -8.77 3.74 7.90
C SER A 35 -7.49 2.98 7.56
N PRO A 36 -6.30 3.52 7.92
CA PRO A 36 -5.03 2.92 7.52
C PRO A 36 -4.57 1.81 8.47
N TYR A 37 -5.13 1.71 9.69
CA TYR A 37 -4.65 0.78 10.73
C TYR A 37 -5.34 -0.59 10.72
N GLY A 38 -6.57 -0.68 10.21
CA GLY A 38 -7.40 -1.86 10.46
C GLY A 38 -8.44 -2.10 9.39
N GLY A 39 -8.40 -3.31 8.82
CA GLY A 39 -9.38 -3.83 7.87
C GLY A 39 -9.12 -5.31 7.60
N LYS A 40 -10.13 -6.04 7.10
CA LYS A 40 -10.06 -7.49 6.82
C LYS A 40 -8.87 -7.88 5.92
N ASN A 41 -8.43 -6.94 5.08
CA ASN A 41 -7.35 -7.13 4.12
C ASN A 41 -6.01 -6.54 4.58
N ILE A 42 -5.98 -5.82 5.70
CA ILE A 42 -4.81 -5.12 6.21
C ILE A 42 -4.14 -6.00 7.27
N LYS A 43 -2.83 -6.22 7.14
CA LYS A 43 -2.01 -6.81 8.20
C LYS A 43 -0.77 -5.96 8.41
N LYS A 44 -0.46 -5.66 9.67
CA LYS A 44 0.84 -5.11 10.05
C LYS A 44 1.92 -6.15 9.81
N LEU A 45 2.98 -5.77 9.10
CA LEU A 45 4.15 -6.61 8.91
C LEU A 45 5.00 -6.53 10.19
N LYS A 46 5.34 -7.69 10.77
CA LYS A 46 6.18 -7.81 11.96
C LYS A 46 7.61 -8.13 11.53
N GLY A 47 8.59 -7.66 12.30
CA GLY A 47 10.02 -7.95 12.07
C GLY A 47 10.79 -6.92 11.24
N MET A 48 10.19 -5.76 10.96
CA MET A 48 10.86 -4.65 10.28
C MET A 48 11.00 -3.48 11.26
N SER A 49 12.13 -2.77 11.19
CA SER A 49 12.40 -1.57 11.99
C SER A 49 11.39 -0.45 11.75
N CYS A 50 10.73 -0.45 10.58
CA CYS A 50 9.67 0.49 10.23
C CYS A 50 8.27 -0.14 10.36
N GLN A 51 7.29 0.64 10.81
CA GLN A 51 5.88 0.22 10.84
C GLN A 51 5.31 0.11 9.42
N LEU A 52 5.43 -1.06 8.81
CA LEU A 52 4.84 -1.37 7.52
C LEU A 52 3.51 -2.12 7.67
N TYR A 53 2.59 -1.80 6.78
CA TYR A 53 1.29 -2.41 6.65
C TYR A 53 1.14 -2.98 5.24
N ARG A 54 0.43 -4.10 5.15
CA ARG A 54 0.14 -4.77 3.89
C ARG A 54 -1.36 -4.86 3.69
N TYR A 55 -1.86 -4.27 2.62
CA TYR A 55 -3.22 -4.50 2.12
C TYR A 55 -3.22 -5.60 1.06
N ARG A 56 -4.11 -6.58 1.19
CA ARG A 56 -4.33 -7.63 0.18
C ARG A 56 -5.55 -7.32 -0.70
N LEU A 57 -5.33 -7.17 -2.00
CA LEU A 57 -6.35 -6.94 -3.01
C LEU A 57 -6.33 -8.08 -4.03
N GLY A 58 -6.93 -9.22 -3.68
CA GLY A 58 -6.81 -10.46 -4.46
C GLY A 58 -5.36 -10.97 -4.45
N ASP A 59 -4.73 -10.95 -5.63
CA ASP A 59 -3.33 -11.34 -5.84
C ASP A 59 -2.32 -10.20 -5.65
N ILE A 60 -2.83 -8.96 -5.66
CA ILE A 60 -2.03 -7.74 -5.51
C ILE A 60 -1.87 -7.42 -4.03
N ARG A 61 -0.66 -7.04 -3.64
CA ARG A 61 -0.31 -6.55 -2.31
C ARG A 61 0.13 -5.10 -2.44
N ILE A 62 -0.41 -4.27 -1.57
CA ILE A 62 0.00 -2.87 -1.40
C ILE A 62 0.72 -2.80 -0.07
N ILE A 63 2.00 -2.43 -0.08
CA ILE A 63 2.76 -2.14 1.14
C ILE A 63 2.80 -0.64 1.33
N TYR A 64 2.45 -0.20 2.53
CA TYR A 64 2.46 1.20 2.90
C TYR A 64 2.93 1.37 4.35
N THR A 65 3.35 2.59 4.67
CA THR A 65 3.66 3.02 6.03
C THR A 65 2.82 4.23 6.38
N ILE A 66 2.67 4.49 7.68
CA ILE A 66 1.86 5.57 8.21
C ILE A 66 2.78 6.45 9.05
N LYS A 67 2.83 7.74 8.72
CA LYS A 67 3.45 8.77 9.54
C LYS A 67 2.35 9.47 10.34
N GLU A 68 2.16 9.00 11.57
CA GLU A 68 1.23 9.53 12.58
C GLU A 68 1.32 11.05 12.68
N GLU A 69 2.53 11.57 12.90
CA GLU A 69 2.82 13.00 13.10
C GLU A 69 2.32 13.89 11.97
N LYS A 70 2.20 13.35 10.74
CA LYS A 70 1.83 14.11 9.55
C LYS A 70 0.48 13.68 8.97
N ALA A 71 -0.24 12.76 9.65
CA ALA A 71 -1.41 12.08 9.12
C ALA A 71 -1.20 11.65 7.65
N LEU A 72 -0.03 11.04 7.36
CA LEU A 72 0.42 10.74 6.00
C LEU A 72 0.60 9.24 5.81
N VAL A 73 -0.09 8.66 4.84
CA VAL A 73 0.13 7.30 4.34
C VAL A 73 1.08 7.36 3.16
N ILE A 74 2.19 6.64 3.25
CA ILE A 74 3.16 6.51 2.17
C ILE A 74 3.05 5.09 1.60
N VAL A 75 2.56 4.97 0.36
CA VAL A 75 2.55 3.71 -0.37
C VAL A 75 3.96 3.46 -0.89
N VAL A 76 4.59 2.44 -0.33
CA VAL A 76 5.97 2.08 -0.61
C VAL A 76 6.07 1.33 -1.94
N THR A 77 5.16 0.39 -2.18
CA THR A 77 5.16 -0.43 -3.40
C THR A 77 3.84 -1.17 -3.55
N VAL A 78 3.52 -1.53 -4.80
CA VAL A 78 2.36 -2.33 -5.18
C VAL A 78 2.85 -3.46 -6.07
N GLY A 79 2.46 -4.70 -5.81
CA GLY A 79 2.94 -5.84 -6.60
C GLY A 79 2.27 -7.16 -6.27
N ASN A 80 2.57 -8.18 -7.08
CA ASN A 80 2.05 -9.53 -6.89
C ASN A 80 2.83 -10.29 -5.78
N ARG A 81 2.40 -11.51 -5.43
CA ARG A 81 3.05 -12.33 -4.40
C ARG A 81 4.54 -12.55 -4.70
N GLY A 82 5.43 -12.11 -3.82
CA GLY A 82 6.88 -12.35 -3.89
C GLY A 82 7.71 -11.12 -4.23
N ASP A 83 7.28 -10.29 -5.19
CA ASP A 83 8.06 -9.11 -5.63
C ASP A 83 8.17 -8.02 -4.56
N VAL A 84 7.18 -7.95 -3.67
CA VAL A 84 7.05 -6.86 -2.71
C VAL A 84 8.02 -6.96 -1.53
N TYR A 85 8.66 -8.12 -1.35
CA TYR A 85 9.61 -8.39 -0.26
C TYR A 85 11.08 -8.35 -0.71
N LYS A 86 11.39 -8.20 -2.01
CA LYS A 86 12.78 -8.21 -2.50
C LYS A 86 13.63 -7.00 -2.08
N LYS A 87 13.03 -5.98 -1.44
CA LYS A 87 13.70 -4.73 -1.06
C LYS A 87 13.82 -4.51 0.45
N TYR A 88 13.45 -5.49 1.27
CA TYR A 88 13.56 -5.39 2.73
C TYR A 88 13.90 -6.71 3.39
#